data_AF-A0A4R7DQV5-F1
#
_entry.id   AF-A0A4R7DQV5-F1
#
_cell.length_a   1.000
_cell.length_b   1.000
_cell.length_c   1.000
_cell.angle_alpha   90.00
_cell.angle_beta   90.00
_cell.angle_gamma   90.00
#
_symmetry.space_group_name_H-M   'P 1'
#
loop_
_entity.id
_entity.type
_entity.pdbx_description
1 polymer ?
#
loop_
_entity_poly.entity_id
_entity_poly.type
_entity_poly.pdbx_seq_one_letter_code
_entity_poly.pdbx_strand_id
1 'polypeptide(L)'
;MTDTYKNYFNSQAQLKTATSLIGRKNYESATIFLLRARESATHVFNEPALAGNAVQNYTTCSILLIAIQIRRHRQRQAYEFQQESVAQLRQWQNNAATQALNELCRYCYQLLIAGCQHSRCLGHYMKQLEETGYAQEQT
;
A
#
# COMPACT_ATOMS: atom_id res chain seq x y z
N MET A 1 -5.90 13.68 -23.97
CA MET A 1 -5.28 13.07 -22.78
C MET A 1 -6.16 11.89 -22.42
N THR A 2 -5.67 10.65 -22.56
CA THR A 2 -6.49 9.47 -22.24
C THR A 2 -6.82 9.45 -20.75
N ASP A 3 -7.93 8.84 -20.37
CA ASP A 3 -8.38 8.78 -18.97
C ASP A 3 -7.31 8.23 -18.02
N THR A 4 -6.41 7.37 -18.52
CA THR A 4 -5.27 6.85 -17.77
C THR A 4 -4.27 7.92 -17.35
N TYR A 5 -3.91 8.86 -18.23
CA TYR A 5 -2.99 9.96 -17.86
C TYR A 5 -3.64 10.93 -16.87
N LYS A 6 -4.94 11.16 -17.01
CA LYS A 6 -5.71 11.94 -16.02
C LYS A 6 -5.68 11.25 -14.65
N ASN A 7 -5.88 9.94 -14.61
CA ASN A 7 -5.80 9.16 -13.38
C ASN A 7 -4.39 9.18 -12.78
N TYR A 8 -3.35 9.12 -13.59
CA TYR A 8 -1.96 9.23 -13.13
C TYR A 8 -1.68 10.58 -12.46
N PHE A 9 -1.97 11.71 -13.13
CA PHE A 9 -1.75 13.03 -12.54
C PHE A 9 -2.63 13.28 -11.31
N ASN A 10 -3.87 12.78 -11.32
CA ASN A 10 -4.76 12.85 -10.16
C ASN A 10 -4.16 12.09 -8.96
N SER A 11 -3.67 10.88 -9.20
CA SER A 11 -3.02 10.04 -8.19
C SER A 11 -1.83 10.75 -7.53
N GLN A 12 -1.01 11.48 -8.32
CA GLN A 12 0.10 12.29 -7.78
C GLN A 12 -0.39 13.50 -6.97
N ALA A 13 -1.39 14.23 -7.46
CA ALA A 13 -1.95 15.38 -6.76
C ALA A 13 -2.56 14.99 -5.41
N GLN A 14 -3.23 13.84 -5.36
CA GLN A 14 -3.81 13.28 -4.14
C GLN A 14 -2.72 12.86 -3.14
N LEU A 15 -1.65 12.19 -3.58
CA LEU A 15 -0.52 11.84 -2.71
C LEU A 15 0.15 13.10 -2.10
N LYS A 16 0.34 14.15 -2.92
CA LYS A 16 0.89 15.43 -2.44
C LYS A 16 -0.01 16.04 -1.36
N THR A 17 -1.32 16.03 -1.58
CA THR A 17 -2.31 16.54 -0.61
C THR A 17 -2.29 15.74 0.68
N ALA A 18 -2.28 14.40 0.59
CA ALA A 18 -2.19 13.52 1.74
C ALA A 18 -0.92 13.78 2.57
N THR A 19 0.23 13.92 1.90
CA THR A 19 1.52 14.18 2.58
C THR A 19 1.47 15.49 3.39
N SER A 20 0.89 16.55 2.81
CA SER A 20 0.66 17.82 3.53
C SER A 20 -0.25 17.64 4.75
N LEU A 21 -1.33 16.86 4.62
CA LEU A 21 -2.27 16.58 5.71
C LEU A 21 -1.62 15.76 6.84
N ILE A 22 -0.78 14.77 6.50
CA ILE A 22 0.02 14.00 7.46
C ILE A 22 0.94 14.92 8.26
N GLY A 23 1.63 15.86 7.58
CA GLY A 23 2.49 16.85 8.24
C GLY A 23 1.73 17.72 9.25
N ARG A 24 0.44 17.97 9.01
CA ARG A 24 -0.47 18.68 9.92
C ARG A 24 -1.17 17.76 10.93
N LYS A 25 -0.82 16.47 10.97
CA LYS A 25 -1.46 15.43 11.79
C LYS A 25 -2.96 15.23 11.52
N ASN A 26 -3.47 15.71 10.38
CA ASN A 26 -4.84 15.45 9.95
C ASN A 26 -4.90 14.09 9.23
N TYR A 27 -4.84 13.02 10.03
CA TYR A 27 -4.77 11.64 9.53
C TYR A 27 -6.06 11.17 8.87
N GLU A 28 -7.21 11.68 9.30
CA GLU A 28 -8.50 11.28 8.76
C GLU A 28 -8.66 11.77 7.32
N SER A 29 -8.44 13.07 7.07
CA SER A 29 -8.44 13.59 5.71
C SER A 29 -7.32 12.97 4.88
N ALA A 30 -6.12 12.79 5.43
CA ALA A 30 -5.02 12.14 4.71
C ALA A 30 -5.38 10.74 4.22
N THR A 31 -6.08 9.94 5.05
CA THR A 31 -6.53 8.59 4.69
C THR A 31 -7.40 8.61 3.43
N ILE A 32 -8.34 9.56 3.32
CA ILE A 32 -9.24 9.67 2.17
C ILE A 32 -8.45 9.92 0.87
N PHE A 33 -7.48 10.84 0.90
CA PHE A 33 -6.67 11.15 -0.27
C PHE A 33 -5.75 9.99 -0.66
N LEU A 34 -5.18 9.27 0.31
CA LEU A 34 -4.34 8.11 0.04
C LEU A 34 -5.14 6.95 -0.57
N LEU A 35 -6.37 6.70 -0.10
CA LEU A 35 -7.23 5.66 -0.67
C LEU A 35 -7.56 5.95 -2.13
N ARG A 36 -7.95 7.19 -2.44
CA ARG A 36 -8.20 7.61 -3.83
C ARG A 36 -6.96 7.51 -4.70
N ALA A 37 -5.79 7.84 -4.16
CA ALA A 37 -4.53 7.78 -4.91
C ALA A 37 -4.17 6.33 -5.23
N ARG A 38 -4.33 5.43 -4.23
CA ARG A 38 -4.13 3.99 -4.34
C ARG A 38 -5.07 3.37 -5.39
N GLU A 39 -6.35 3.74 -5.38
CA GLU A 39 -7.33 3.31 -6.39
C GLU A 39 -6.98 3.86 -7.78
N SER A 40 -6.60 5.13 -7.89
CA SER A 40 -6.17 5.69 -9.18
C SER A 40 -4.95 4.95 -9.74
N ALA A 41 -4.01 4.55 -8.88
CA ALA A 41 -2.85 3.78 -9.30
C ALA A 41 -3.22 2.40 -9.86
N THR A 42 -4.26 1.74 -9.35
CA THR A 42 -4.68 0.44 -9.87
C THR A 42 -5.24 0.54 -11.28
N HIS A 43 -5.97 1.61 -11.59
CA HIS A 43 -6.43 1.90 -12.95
C HIS A 43 -5.30 2.21 -13.93
N VAL A 44 -4.21 2.82 -13.45
CA VAL A 44 -3.07 3.22 -14.29
C VAL A 44 -2.15 2.06 -14.65
N PHE A 45 -2.11 0.99 -13.83
CA PHE A 45 -1.17 -0.12 -14.01
C PHE A 45 -1.21 -0.77 -15.41
N ASN A 46 -2.38 -0.83 -16.04
CA ASN A 46 -2.54 -1.46 -17.35
C ASN A 46 -1.94 -0.64 -18.51
N GLU A 47 -1.51 0.60 -18.27
CA GLU A 47 -0.81 1.42 -19.26
C GLU A 47 0.70 1.13 -19.20
N PRO A 48 1.30 0.49 -20.21
CA PRO A 48 2.70 0.05 -20.15
C PRO A 48 3.69 1.18 -19.85
N ALA A 49 3.44 2.38 -20.38
CA ALA A 49 4.29 3.55 -20.15
C ALA A 49 4.23 4.08 -18.70
N LEU A 50 3.18 3.73 -17.94
CA LEU A 50 2.93 4.25 -16.59
C LEU A 50 2.90 3.15 -15.52
N ALA A 51 2.98 1.87 -15.90
CA ALA A 51 2.87 0.74 -14.98
C ALA A 51 3.88 0.82 -13.82
N GLY A 52 5.13 1.19 -14.09
CA GLY A 52 6.13 1.37 -13.04
C GLY A 52 5.75 2.46 -12.03
N ASN A 53 5.24 3.59 -12.53
CA ASN A 53 4.79 4.69 -11.69
C ASN A 53 3.55 4.29 -10.86
N ALA A 54 2.64 3.51 -11.43
CA ALA A 54 1.50 2.95 -10.72
C ALA A 54 1.94 2.08 -9.54
N VAL A 55 2.89 1.16 -9.76
CA VAL A 55 3.45 0.29 -8.71
C VAL A 55 4.05 1.10 -7.57
N GLN A 56 4.89 2.09 -7.90
CA GLN A 56 5.54 2.94 -6.89
C GLN A 56 4.52 3.78 -6.12
N ASN A 57 3.55 4.38 -6.81
CA ASN A 57 2.57 5.25 -6.16
C ASN A 57 1.62 4.45 -5.26
N TYR A 58 1.16 3.29 -5.72
CA TYR A 58 0.38 2.34 -4.93
C TYR A 58 1.13 1.95 -3.66
N THR A 59 2.39 1.54 -3.79
CA THR A 59 3.23 1.11 -2.67
C THR A 59 3.42 2.23 -1.65
N THR A 60 3.70 3.45 -2.12
CA THR A 60 3.86 4.63 -1.26
C THR A 60 2.57 4.93 -0.50
N CYS A 61 1.42 4.91 -1.18
CA CYS A 61 0.12 5.15 -0.56
C CYS A 61 -0.20 4.08 0.50
N SER A 62 0.07 2.81 0.19
CA SER A 62 -0.10 1.68 1.12
C SER A 62 0.74 1.83 2.38
N ILE A 63 2.04 2.15 2.25
CA ILE A 63 2.93 2.35 3.40
C ILE A 63 2.42 3.50 4.28
N LEU A 64 2.00 4.61 3.68
CA LEU A 64 1.47 5.76 4.43
C LEU A 64 0.14 5.44 5.11
N LEU A 65 -0.76 4.70 4.47
CA LEU A 65 -2.01 4.25 5.07
C LEU A 65 -1.76 3.38 6.30
N ILE A 66 -0.87 2.39 6.18
CA ILE A 66 -0.48 1.49 7.27
C ILE A 66 0.12 2.30 8.43
N ALA A 67 1.06 3.21 8.12
CA ALA A 67 1.68 4.08 9.12
C ALA A 67 0.65 4.97 9.85
N ILE A 68 -0.33 5.53 9.13
CA ILE A 68 -1.43 6.29 9.72
C ILE A 68 -2.23 5.40 10.68
N GLN A 69 -2.64 4.20 10.26
CA GLN A 69 -3.46 3.33 11.11
C GLN A 69 -2.71 2.88 12.37
N ILE A 70 -1.41 2.57 12.26
CA ILE A 70 -0.56 2.28 13.43
C ILE A 70 -0.54 3.48 14.38
N ARG A 71 -0.32 4.69 13.85
CA ARG A 71 -0.26 5.93 14.65
C ARG A 71 -1.59 6.28 15.31
N ARG A 72 -2.71 5.78 14.77
CA ARG A 72 -4.05 5.89 15.34
C ARG A 72 -4.42 4.71 16.26
N HIS A 73 -3.47 3.82 16.57
CA HIS A 73 -3.69 2.61 17.37
C HIS A 73 -4.77 1.68 16.78
N ARG A 74 -4.80 1.56 15.45
CA ARG A 74 -5.72 0.67 14.71
C ARG A 74 -4.94 -0.45 14.03
N GLN A 75 -4.36 -1.35 14.82
CA GLN A 75 -3.46 -2.41 14.35
C GLN A 75 -4.13 -3.36 13.36
N ARG A 76 -5.41 -3.72 13.61
CA ARG A 76 -6.19 -4.58 12.70
C ARG A 76 -6.30 -3.98 11.31
N GLN A 77 -6.69 -2.70 11.21
CA GLN A 77 -6.82 -2.00 9.92
C GLN A 77 -5.46 -1.85 9.22
N ALA A 78 -4.40 -1.61 9.99
CA ALA A 78 -3.05 -1.56 9.47
C ALA A 78 -2.61 -2.92 8.86
N TYR A 79 -2.97 -4.02 9.51
CA TYR A 79 -2.71 -5.37 9.02
C TYR A 79 -3.54 -5.70 7.77
N GLU A 80 -4.84 -5.36 7.77
CA GLU A 80 -5.72 -5.52 6.60
C GLU A 80 -5.13 -4.78 5.37
N PHE A 81 -4.70 -3.53 5.54
CA PHE A 81 -4.04 -2.79 4.46
C PHE A 81 -2.73 -3.42 4.00
N GLN A 82 -1.93 -3.99 4.90
CA GLN A 82 -0.72 -4.72 4.52
C GLN A 82 -1.06 -5.95 3.66
N GLN A 83 -2.02 -6.77 4.09
CA GLN A 83 -2.41 -7.99 3.37
C GLN A 83 -2.96 -7.68 1.98
N GLU A 84 -3.87 -6.70 1.87
CA GLU A 84 -4.38 -6.25 0.58
C GLU A 84 -3.25 -5.76 -0.35
N SER A 85 -2.31 -4.99 0.19
CA SER A 85 -1.22 -4.41 -0.59
C SER A 85 -0.22 -5.47 -1.04
N VAL A 86 0.04 -6.47 -0.21
CA VAL A 86 0.84 -7.65 -0.56
C VAL A 86 0.16 -8.45 -1.68
N ALA A 87 -1.14 -8.71 -1.56
CA ALA A 87 -1.89 -9.45 -2.57
C ALA A 87 -1.83 -8.73 -3.93
N GLN A 88 -2.06 -7.42 -3.95
CA GLN A 88 -1.99 -6.63 -5.19
C GLN A 88 -0.59 -6.62 -5.81
N LEU A 89 0.47 -6.43 -5.02
CA LEU A 89 1.85 -6.38 -5.54
C LEU A 89 2.29 -7.75 -6.08
N ARG A 90 1.89 -8.86 -5.43
CA ARG A 90 2.11 -10.21 -5.97
C ARG A 90 1.34 -10.45 -7.26
N GLN A 91 0.08 -10.00 -7.33
CA GLN A 91 -0.72 -10.09 -8.55
C GLN A 91 -0.05 -9.34 -9.71
N TRP A 92 0.41 -8.11 -9.48
CA TRP A 92 1.14 -7.34 -10.50
C TRP A 92 2.48 -7.94 -10.87
N GLN A 93 3.21 -8.52 -9.91
CA GLN A 93 4.44 -9.24 -10.19
C GLN A 93 4.18 -10.43 -11.13
N ASN A 94 3.13 -11.21 -10.88
CA ASN A 94 2.75 -12.37 -11.70
C ASN A 94 2.28 -11.95 -13.11
N ASN A 95 1.73 -10.75 -13.24
CA ASN A 95 1.20 -10.21 -14.50
C ASN A 95 2.15 -9.22 -15.19
N ALA A 96 3.38 -9.07 -14.69
CA ALA A 96 4.31 -8.08 -15.20
C ALA A 96 4.74 -8.43 -16.65
N ALA A 97 4.49 -7.52 -17.59
CA ALA A 97 4.82 -7.72 -18.99
C ALA A 97 6.33 -7.72 -19.28
N THR A 98 7.15 -7.23 -18.34
CA THR A 98 8.61 -7.11 -18.50
C THR A 98 9.34 -7.53 -17.22
N GLN A 99 10.59 -7.98 -17.36
CA GLN A 99 11.44 -8.32 -16.23
C GLN A 99 11.65 -7.11 -15.29
N ALA A 100 11.89 -5.92 -15.83
CA ALA A 100 12.07 -4.71 -15.03
C ALA A 100 10.84 -4.40 -14.16
N LEU A 101 9.63 -4.56 -14.71
CA LEU A 101 8.39 -4.36 -13.95
C LEU A 101 8.20 -5.45 -12.89
N ASN A 102 8.56 -6.70 -13.18
CA ASN A 102 8.54 -7.79 -12.22
C ASN A 102 9.47 -7.52 -11.03
N GLU A 103 10.71 -7.10 -11.32
CA GLU A 103 11.70 -6.75 -10.31
C GLU A 103 11.25 -5.56 -9.46
N LEU A 104 10.63 -4.55 -10.07
CA LEU A 104 10.05 -3.41 -9.36
C LEU A 104 8.92 -3.86 -8.41
N CYS A 105 8.00 -4.71 -8.86
CA CYS A 105 6.95 -5.25 -7.99
C CYS A 105 7.54 -6.04 -6.81
N ARG A 106 8.55 -6.88 -7.07
CA ARG A 106 9.26 -7.62 -6.03
C ARG A 106 9.93 -6.70 -5.01
N TYR A 107 10.63 -5.66 -5.48
CA TYR A 107 11.26 -4.67 -4.62
C TYR A 107 10.22 -3.91 -3.77
N CYS A 108 9.14 -3.44 -4.38
CA CYS A 108 8.07 -2.75 -3.69
C CYS A 108 7.36 -3.63 -2.65
N TYR A 109 7.19 -4.93 -2.93
CA TYR A 109 6.70 -5.91 -1.96
C TYR A 109 7.65 -6.02 -0.76
N GLN A 110 8.96 -6.16 -1.00
CA GLN A 110 9.97 -6.23 0.07
C GLN A 110 9.98 -4.95 0.92
N LEU A 111 9.90 -3.78 0.27
CA LEU A 111 9.85 -2.49 0.94
C LEU A 111 8.62 -2.37 1.85
N LEU A 112 7.45 -2.80 1.39
CA LEU A 112 6.22 -2.82 2.18
C LEU A 112 6.37 -3.70 3.43
N ILE A 113 6.87 -4.93 3.27
CA ILE A 113 7.08 -5.85 4.40
C ILE A 113 8.09 -5.28 5.40
N ALA A 114 9.24 -4.81 4.93
CA ALA A 114 10.28 -4.25 5.78
C ALA A 114 9.77 -3.00 6.53
N GLY A 115 9.01 -2.12 5.86
CA GLY A 115 8.41 -0.95 6.48
C GLY A 115 7.44 -1.32 7.62
N CYS A 116 6.63 -2.36 7.43
CA CYS A 116 5.71 -2.85 8.45
C CYS A 116 6.42 -3.53 9.63
N GLN A 117 7.47 -4.32 9.38
CA GLN A 117 8.21 -5.03 10.43
C GLN A 117 8.93 -4.07 11.40
N HIS A 118 9.44 -2.94 10.90
CA HIS A 118 10.05 -1.91 11.76
C HIS A 118 9.01 -1.25 12.68
N SER A 119 7.73 -1.28 12.32
CA SER A 119 6.67 -0.85 13.22
C SER A 119 6.41 -1.96 14.26
N ARG A 120 7.07 -1.82 15.43
CA ARG A 120 6.96 -2.79 16.55
C ARG A 120 5.51 -3.21 16.85
N CYS A 121 4.55 -2.29 16.72
CA CYS A 121 3.13 -2.56 16.94
C CYS A 121 2.53 -3.61 15.99
N LEU A 122 2.93 -3.63 14.72
CA LEU A 122 2.34 -4.55 13.75
C LEU A 122 2.99 -5.93 13.84
N GLY A 123 4.31 -5.98 14.06
CA GLY A 123 5.02 -7.24 14.29
C GLY A 123 4.53 -8.00 15.53
N HIS A 124 4.22 -7.28 16.62
CA HIS A 124 3.61 -7.90 17.81
C HIS A 124 2.18 -8.40 17.54
N TYR A 125 1.36 -7.62 16.82
CA TYR A 125 0.01 -8.03 16.47
C TYR A 125 -0.01 -9.26 15.55
N MET A 126 0.92 -9.34 14.58
CA MET A 126 1.08 -10.51 13.73
C MET A 126 1.45 -11.76 14.53
N LYS A 127 2.42 -11.66 15.45
CA LYS A 127 2.74 -12.78 16.36
C LYS A 127 1.54 -13.22 17.19
N GLN A 128 0.78 -12.27 17.74
CA GLN A 128 -0.43 -12.61 18.49
C GLN A 128 -1.48 -13.29 17.61
N LEU A 129 -1.68 -12.83 16.37
CA LEU A 129 -2.59 -13.48 15.43
C LEU A 129 -2.14 -14.90 15.10
N GLU A 130 -0.85 -15.11 14.82
CA GLU A 130 -0.26 -16.43 14.60
C GLU A 130 -0.49 -17.34 15.82
N GLU A 131 -0.15 -16.88 17.02
CA GLU A 131 -0.36 -17.61 18.29
C GLU A 131 -1.83 -17.96 18.54
N THR A 132 -2.77 -17.05 18.22
CA THR A 132 -4.22 -17.32 18.36
C THR A 132 -4.79 -18.22 17.27
N GLY A 133 -4.24 -18.19 16.06
CA GLY A 133 -4.63 -19.07 14.95
C GLY A 133 -4.22 -20.52 15.22
N TYR A 134 -2.99 -20.75 15.72
CA TYR A 134 -2.53 -22.08 16.13
C TYR A 134 -3.34 -22.68 17.28
N ALA A 135 -3.92 -21.85 18.15
CA ALA A 135 -4.79 -22.32 19.23
C ALA A 135 -6.17 -22.82 18.76
N GLN A 136 -6.64 -22.39 17.59
CA GLN A 136 -7.91 -22.86 17.01
C GLN A 136 -7.76 -24.13 16.15
N GLU A 137 -6.56 -24.48 15.71
CA GLU A 137 -6.30 -25.69 14.91
C GLU A 137 -5.98 -26.93 15.77
N GLN A 138 -5.95 -26.81 17.12
CA GLN A 138 -5.65 -27.89 18.06
C GLN A 138 -6.85 -28.37 18.91
N THR A 139 -8.06 -27.90 18.61
CA THR A 139 -9.32 -28.36 19.24
C THR A 139 -10.25 -28.99 18.22
#